data_AF-A0A4V6MGT4-F1
#
_entry.id   AF-A0A4V6MGT4-F1
#
_cell.length_a   1.000
_cell.length_b   1.000
_cell.length_c   1.000
_cell.angle_alpha   90.00
_cell.angle_beta   90.00
_cell.angle_gamma   90.00
#
_symmetry.space_group_name_H-M   'P 1'
#
loop_
_entity.id
_entity.type
_entity.pdbx_description
1 polymer ?
#
loop_
_entity_poly.entity_id
_entity_poly.type
_entity_poly.pdbx_seq_one_letter_code
_entity_poly.pdbx_strand_id
1 'polypeptide(L)'
;MTTADPVTSAGLADLLAGLVVPAARGLLGCRLAAGGVTVRITEVEAYAGTAGDAASHAYRGRTPRNAVMFGPAGHAYVYFTYGMHWCVNVVTGPDGEASAVLLRAGEVVDGLAAARARRPAVRRDVDLARGPARLCAALGIDRSAYGLDLLDDGPVRLRPPVAPVPEAAIEAGPRVGVTGAHDVPWRFWISGDPTVSVYRRHVPRARR
;
A
#
# COMPACT_ATOMS: atom_id res chain seq x y z
N MET A 1 27.36 -17.65 3.17
CA MET A 1 26.45 -16.98 2.22
C MET A 1 25.05 -17.39 2.65
N THR A 2 24.46 -16.61 3.54
CA THR A 2 23.20 -16.96 4.21
C THR A 2 22.07 -16.75 3.22
N THR A 3 21.50 -17.84 2.72
CA THR A 3 20.23 -17.80 1.99
C THR A 3 19.19 -17.26 2.95
N ALA A 4 18.66 -16.07 2.68
CA ALA A 4 17.55 -15.53 3.45
C ALA A 4 16.38 -16.50 3.34
N ASP A 5 15.88 -16.97 4.48
CA ASP A 5 14.70 -17.83 4.52
C ASP A 5 13.53 -17.16 3.79
N PRO A 6 12.69 -17.91 3.06
CA PRO A 6 11.49 -17.35 2.46
C PRO A 6 10.62 -16.76 3.56
N VAL A 7 10.19 -15.50 3.38
CA VAL A 7 9.26 -14.85 4.32
C VAL A 7 8.00 -15.70 4.38
N THR A 8 7.74 -16.32 5.52
CA THR A 8 6.51 -17.10 5.75
C THR A 8 5.36 -16.15 6.05
N SER A 9 4.11 -16.64 5.97
CA SER A 9 2.94 -15.85 6.39
C SER A 9 3.04 -15.40 7.85
N ALA A 10 3.63 -16.22 8.73
CA ALA A 10 3.92 -15.85 10.11
C ALA A 10 4.95 -14.71 10.20
N GLY A 11 6.03 -14.79 9.42
CA GLY A 11 7.03 -13.71 9.35
C GLY A 11 6.46 -12.38 8.82
N LEU A 12 5.47 -12.43 7.93
CA LEU A 12 4.76 -11.24 7.49
C LEU A 12 3.87 -10.64 8.59
N ALA A 13 3.20 -11.47 9.40
CA ALA A 13 2.38 -10.99 10.51
C ALA A 13 3.25 -10.26 11.56
N ASP A 14 4.38 -10.87 11.94
CA ASP A 14 5.34 -10.26 12.88
C ASP A 14 5.91 -8.96 12.34
N LEU A 15 6.24 -8.91 11.05
CA LEU A 15 6.71 -7.70 10.38
C LEU A 15 5.67 -6.57 10.47
N LEU A 16 4.39 -6.87 10.21
CA LEU A 16 3.30 -5.89 10.22
C LEU A 16 2.99 -5.39 11.63
N ALA A 17 3.11 -6.23 12.65
CA ALA A 17 2.96 -5.83 14.05
C ALA A 17 4.07 -4.89 14.55
N GLY A 18 5.17 -4.78 13.80
CA GLY A 18 6.31 -3.91 14.11
C GLY A 18 6.17 -2.46 13.62
N LEU A 19 7.31 -1.77 13.53
CA LEU A 19 7.37 -0.38 13.10
C LEU A 19 6.97 -0.21 11.63
N VAL A 20 6.24 0.87 11.33
CA VAL A 20 5.68 1.13 9.99
C VAL A 20 6.73 1.23 8.88
N VAL A 21 7.95 1.72 9.17
CA VAL A 21 9.00 1.86 8.14
C VAL A 21 9.57 0.49 7.73
N PRO A 22 10.05 -0.38 8.63
CA PRO A 22 10.38 -1.76 8.30
C PRO A 22 9.23 -2.50 7.61
N ALA A 23 8.00 -2.36 8.12
CA ALA A 23 6.82 -2.98 7.52
C ALA A 23 6.60 -2.51 6.07
N ALA A 24 6.71 -1.20 5.80
CA ALA A 24 6.59 -0.66 4.45
C ALA A 24 7.65 -1.23 3.50
N ARG A 25 8.92 -1.32 3.94
CA ARG A 25 9.99 -1.89 3.12
C ARG A 25 9.73 -3.38 2.83
N GLY A 26 9.33 -4.16 3.84
CA GLY A 26 9.06 -5.59 3.65
C GLY A 26 7.77 -5.92 2.90
N LEU A 27 6.85 -4.95 2.74
CA LEU A 27 5.69 -5.08 1.85
C LEU A 27 6.07 -5.04 0.36
N LEU A 28 7.26 -4.57 -0.01
CA LEU A 28 7.71 -4.61 -1.40
C LEU A 28 7.94 -6.06 -1.84
N GLY A 29 7.39 -6.40 -3.01
CA GLY A 29 7.36 -7.76 -3.54
C GLY A 29 6.22 -8.63 -3.01
N CYS A 30 5.58 -8.27 -1.90
CA CYS A 30 4.39 -8.98 -1.40
C CYS A 30 3.27 -8.98 -2.46
N ARG A 31 2.36 -9.95 -2.35
CA ARG A 31 1.27 -10.16 -3.31
C ARG A 31 -0.07 -9.84 -2.67
N LEU A 32 -0.78 -8.88 -3.25
CA LEU A 32 -2.16 -8.57 -2.89
C LEU A 32 -3.10 -9.18 -3.93
N ALA A 33 -3.98 -10.08 -3.50
CA ALA A 33 -4.96 -10.73 -4.35
C ALA A 33 -6.38 -10.29 -3.97
N ALA A 34 -7.18 -9.89 -4.96
CA ALA A 34 -8.61 -9.59 -4.81
C ALA A 34 -9.32 -9.66 -6.16
N GLY A 35 -10.59 -10.05 -6.15
CA GLY A 35 -11.43 -10.02 -7.35
C GLY A 35 -10.82 -10.79 -8.55
N GLY A 36 -10.15 -11.91 -8.30
CA GLY A 36 -9.49 -12.73 -9.33
C GLY A 36 -8.26 -12.07 -9.98
N VAL A 37 -7.66 -11.06 -9.35
CA VAL A 37 -6.42 -10.41 -9.80
C VAL A 37 -5.40 -10.47 -8.67
N THR A 38 -4.12 -10.70 -9.00
CA THR A 38 -3.01 -10.63 -8.05
C THR A 38 -2.02 -9.56 -8.50
N VAL A 39 -1.66 -8.66 -7.59
CA VAL A 39 -0.67 -7.60 -7.80
C VAL A 39 0.54 -7.85 -6.91
N ARG A 40 1.74 -7.91 -7.53
CA ARG A 40 3.03 -7.81 -6.82
C ARG A 40 3.29 -6.34 -6.51
N ILE A 41 3.42 -6.00 -5.23
CA ILE A 41 3.59 -4.63 -4.76
C ILE A 41 5.00 -4.12 -5.12
N THR A 42 5.09 -2.94 -5.73
CA THR A 42 6.37 -2.35 -6.16
C THR A 42 6.61 -0.95 -5.61
N GLU A 43 5.59 -0.34 -5.01
CA GLU A 43 5.68 0.99 -4.40
C GLU A 43 4.68 1.11 -3.23
N VAL A 44 5.14 1.71 -2.13
CA VAL A 44 4.34 1.97 -0.93
C VAL A 44 4.67 3.32 -0.29
N GLU A 45 3.83 3.77 0.65
CA GLU A 45 4.12 4.90 1.54
C GLU A 45 3.76 4.58 2.99
N ALA A 46 4.66 4.90 3.92
CA ALA A 46 4.44 4.78 5.35
C ALA A 46 3.75 6.01 5.94
N TYR A 47 2.83 5.77 6.88
CA TYR A 47 2.13 6.80 7.65
C TYR A 47 2.12 6.44 9.13
N ALA A 48 2.70 7.29 9.98
CA ALA A 48 2.92 7.03 11.41
C ALA A 48 1.83 7.59 12.35
N GLY A 49 0.69 8.00 11.77
CA GLY A 49 -0.49 8.42 12.54
C GLY A 49 -0.20 9.53 13.55
N THR A 50 -0.53 9.28 14.81
CA THR A 50 -0.40 10.23 15.93
C THR A 50 1.04 10.50 16.34
N ALA A 51 2.01 9.71 15.87
CA ALA A 51 3.44 9.89 16.14
C ALA A 51 4.05 11.00 15.26
N GLY A 52 3.42 12.17 15.21
CA GLY A 52 3.94 13.37 14.56
C GLY A 52 3.77 13.43 13.03
N ASP A 53 3.02 12.52 12.40
CA ASP A 53 2.87 12.50 10.94
C ASP A 53 1.68 13.33 10.46
N ALA A 54 1.92 14.62 10.20
CA ALA A 54 0.90 15.55 9.70
C ALA A 54 0.25 15.15 8.35
N ALA A 55 0.83 14.21 7.59
CA ALA A 55 0.23 13.70 6.36
C ALA A 55 -0.73 12.52 6.61
N SER A 56 -0.71 11.92 7.80
CA SER A 56 -1.56 10.78 8.13
C SER A 56 -2.99 11.20 8.44
N HIS A 57 -3.95 10.38 7.99
CA HIS A 57 -5.35 10.51 8.38
C HIS A 57 -5.59 10.37 9.90
N ALA A 58 -4.66 9.75 10.62
CA ALA A 58 -4.72 9.58 12.07
C ALA A 58 -3.99 10.66 12.87
N TYR A 59 -3.37 11.65 12.21
CA TYR A 59 -2.56 12.68 12.87
C TYR A 59 -3.29 13.39 14.03
N ARG A 60 -4.57 13.71 13.83
CA ARG A 60 -5.43 14.39 14.82
C ARG A 60 -6.23 13.42 15.70
N GLY A 61 -5.84 12.15 15.75
CA GLY A 61 -6.49 11.11 16.53
C GLY A 61 -7.56 10.32 15.78
N ARG A 62 -8.28 9.49 16.55
CA ARG A 62 -9.25 8.52 16.05
C ARG A 62 -10.56 9.19 15.62
N THR A 63 -11.10 8.76 14.50
CA THR A 63 -12.39 9.13 13.92
C THR A 63 -13.08 7.86 13.41
N PRO A 64 -14.41 7.87 13.15
CA PRO A 64 -15.08 6.72 12.57
C PRO A 64 -14.47 6.24 11.24
N ARG A 65 -13.92 7.17 10.44
CA ARG A 65 -13.30 6.84 9.15
C ARG A 65 -11.98 6.09 9.33
N ASN A 66 -11.10 6.55 10.22
CA ASN A 66 -9.75 5.98 10.38
C ASN A 66 -9.67 4.96 11.52
N ALA A 67 -10.80 4.57 12.13
CA ALA A 67 -10.83 3.74 13.34
C ALA A 67 -10.03 2.45 13.21
N VAL A 68 -10.11 1.78 12.04
CA VAL A 68 -9.34 0.56 11.75
C VAL A 68 -7.82 0.76 11.85
N MET A 69 -7.30 1.96 11.57
CA MET A 69 -5.85 2.23 11.69
C MET A 69 -5.32 2.03 13.12
N PHE A 70 -6.20 2.08 14.12
CA PHE A 70 -5.88 1.89 15.54
C PHE A 70 -6.24 0.47 16.02
N GLY A 71 -6.54 -0.45 15.09
CA GLY A 71 -6.85 -1.85 15.38
C GLY A 71 -5.66 -2.75 15.08
N PRO A 72 -5.89 -4.05 14.90
CA PRO A 72 -4.82 -5.01 14.70
C PRO A 72 -4.06 -4.81 13.38
N ALA A 73 -2.75 -5.10 13.41
CA ALA A 73 -1.92 -5.13 12.22
C ALA A 73 -2.45 -6.11 11.17
N GLY A 74 -2.14 -5.85 9.89
CA GLY A 74 -2.62 -6.66 8.77
C GLY A 74 -4.04 -6.33 8.30
N HIS A 75 -4.78 -5.48 9.00
CA HIS A 75 -6.13 -5.09 8.58
C HIS A 75 -6.10 -4.03 7.47
N ALA A 76 -7.12 -4.04 6.62
CA ALA A 76 -7.24 -3.10 5.51
C ALA A 76 -7.86 -1.77 5.95
N TYR A 77 -7.11 -0.68 5.82
CA TYR A 77 -7.68 0.67 5.87
C TYR A 77 -7.97 1.17 4.45
N VAL A 78 -9.25 1.21 4.10
CA VAL A 78 -9.72 1.64 2.78
C VAL A 78 -10.41 2.99 2.87
N TYR A 79 -10.12 3.90 1.95
CA TYR A 79 -10.81 5.19 1.91
C TYR A 79 -11.07 5.69 0.50
N PHE A 80 -12.15 6.45 0.37
CA PHE A 80 -12.51 7.13 -0.87
C PHE A 80 -11.82 8.49 -0.95
N THR A 81 -11.31 8.84 -2.13
CA THR A 81 -10.60 10.08 -2.39
C THR A 81 -11.02 10.70 -3.72
N TYR A 82 -10.94 12.02 -3.79
CA TYR A 82 -11.29 12.84 -4.97
C TYR A 82 -12.66 12.52 -5.60
N GLY A 83 -13.60 11.98 -4.82
CA GLY A 83 -14.96 11.70 -5.27
C GLY A 83 -15.10 10.53 -6.26
N MET A 84 -14.02 9.81 -6.58
CA MET A 84 -14.07 8.78 -7.64
C MET A 84 -13.13 7.58 -7.44
N HIS A 85 -12.27 7.60 -6.43
CA HIS A 85 -11.19 6.61 -6.30
C HIS A 85 -11.08 6.03 -4.90
N TRP A 86 -10.81 4.74 -4.82
CA TRP A 86 -10.44 4.06 -3.59
C TRP A 86 -8.92 3.97 -3.46
N CYS A 87 -8.43 4.05 -2.23
CA CYS A 87 -7.07 3.69 -1.83
C CYS A 87 -7.14 2.66 -0.72
N VAL A 88 -6.17 1.75 -0.68
CA VAL A 88 -6.05 0.71 0.35
C VAL A 88 -4.70 0.81 1.05
N ASN A 89 -4.72 0.65 2.37
CA ASN A 89 -3.55 0.64 3.23
C ASN A 89 -3.58 -0.64 4.07
N VAL A 90 -2.41 -1.10 4.50
CA VAL A 90 -2.25 -2.19 5.47
C VAL A 90 -1.93 -1.56 6.82
N VAL A 91 -2.74 -1.85 7.84
CA VAL A 91 -2.50 -1.39 9.22
C VAL A 91 -1.26 -2.08 9.78
N THR A 92 -0.44 -1.34 10.52
CA THR A 92 0.80 -1.80 11.12
C THR A 92 0.91 -1.35 12.57
N GLY A 93 1.88 -1.90 13.30
CA GLY A 93 2.16 -1.54 14.68
C GLY A 93 1.19 -2.18 15.69
N PRO A 94 1.34 -1.82 16.98
CA PRO A 94 0.53 -2.38 18.05
C PRO A 94 -0.90 -1.81 18.06
N ASP A 95 -1.84 -2.63 18.52
CA ASP A 95 -3.24 -2.23 18.75
C ASP A 95 -3.34 -0.95 19.59
N GLY A 96 -4.22 -0.03 19.17
CA GLY A 96 -4.41 1.25 19.82
C GLY A 96 -3.48 2.36 19.32
N GLU A 97 -2.40 2.04 18.60
CA GLU A 97 -1.51 3.03 17.96
C GLU A 97 -1.75 3.07 16.45
N ALA A 98 -2.02 4.26 15.92
CA ALA A 98 -2.32 4.36 14.49
C ALA A 98 -1.07 4.36 13.63
N SER A 99 -0.89 3.32 12.81
CA SER A 99 0.03 3.37 11.69
C SER A 99 -0.44 2.50 10.52
N ALA A 100 -0.10 2.89 9.30
CA ALA A 100 -0.47 2.13 8.13
C ALA A 100 0.47 2.39 6.94
N VAL A 101 0.49 1.44 6.01
CA VAL A 101 1.23 1.53 4.76
C VAL A 101 0.26 1.61 3.59
N LEU A 102 0.26 2.71 2.85
CA LEU A 102 -0.48 2.86 1.60
C LEU A 102 0.15 1.98 0.53
N LEU A 103 -0.66 1.14 -0.12
CA LEU A 103 -0.24 0.38 -1.29
C LEU A 103 -0.41 1.26 -2.53
N ARG A 104 0.71 1.62 -3.16
CA ARG A 104 0.71 2.64 -4.22
C ARG A 104 0.74 2.07 -5.61
N ALA A 105 1.59 1.09 -5.88
CA ALA A 105 1.69 0.55 -7.21
C ALA A 105 2.16 -0.90 -7.19
N GLY A 106 1.96 -1.56 -8.32
CA GLY A 106 2.41 -2.93 -8.49
C GLY A 106 2.24 -3.45 -9.91
N GLU A 107 2.79 -4.64 -10.11
CA GLU A 107 2.67 -5.44 -11.32
C GLU A 107 1.50 -6.41 -11.19
N VAL A 108 0.63 -6.48 -12.20
CA VAL A 108 -0.39 -7.53 -12.27
C VAL A 108 0.31 -8.83 -12.68
N VAL A 109 0.44 -9.76 -11.75
CA VAL A 109 1.14 -11.06 -11.95
C VAL A 109 0.18 -12.22 -12.20
N ASP A 110 -1.10 -12.02 -11.94
CA ASP A 110 -2.17 -12.98 -12.26
C ASP A 110 -3.51 -12.24 -12.47
N GLY A 111 -4.42 -12.83 -13.25
CA GLY A 111 -5.74 -12.27 -13.52
C GLY A 111 -5.76 -11.12 -14.55
N LEU A 112 -4.79 -11.08 -15.47
CA LEU A 112 -4.60 -9.97 -16.41
C LEU A 112 -5.87 -9.61 -17.21
N ALA A 113 -6.64 -10.61 -17.65
CA ALA A 113 -7.89 -10.39 -18.38
C ALA A 113 -8.92 -9.62 -17.54
N ALA A 114 -9.09 -9.97 -16.27
CA ALA A 114 -9.98 -9.28 -15.35
C ALA A 114 -9.49 -7.84 -15.06
N ALA A 115 -8.19 -7.65 -14.87
CA ALA A 115 -7.60 -6.33 -14.68
C ALA A 115 -7.84 -5.42 -15.91
N ARG A 116 -7.64 -5.92 -17.13
CA ARG A 116 -7.91 -5.20 -18.38
C ARG A 116 -9.40 -4.87 -18.55
N ALA A 117 -10.29 -5.81 -18.23
CA ALA A 117 -11.74 -5.60 -18.28
C ALA A 117 -12.20 -4.48 -17.34
N ARG A 118 -11.60 -4.36 -16.14
CA ARG A 118 -11.86 -3.24 -15.21
C ARG A 118 -11.21 -1.93 -15.64
N ARG A 119 -10.22 -1.98 -16.54
CA ARG A 119 -9.38 -0.84 -16.96
C ARG A 119 -9.28 -0.73 -18.49
N PRO A 120 -10.40 -0.70 -19.25
CA PRO A 120 -10.39 -0.85 -20.70
C PRO A 120 -9.67 0.28 -21.46
N ALA A 121 -9.54 1.46 -20.83
CA ALA A 121 -8.80 2.59 -21.40
C ALA A 121 -7.27 2.47 -21.28
N VAL A 122 -6.75 1.55 -20.47
CA VAL A 122 -5.32 1.36 -20.26
C VAL A 122 -4.75 0.50 -21.39
N ARG A 123 -3.73 1.03 -22.08
CA ARG A 123 -3.15 0.38 -23.28
C ARG A 123 -1.98 -0.56 -22.99
N ARG A 124 -1.25 -0.32 -21.90
CA ARG A 124 -0.07 -1.11 -21.52
C ARG A 124 -0.30 -1.73 -20.16
N ASP A 125 0.04 -3.01 -20.02
CA ASP A 125 -0.21 -3.74 -18.77
C ASP A 125 0.55 -3.14 -17.58
N VAL A 126 1.74 -2.59 -17.82
CA VAL A 126 2.54 -1.87 -16.82
C VAL A 126 1.82 -0.68 -16.19
N ASP A 127 0.77 -0.14 -16.85
CA ASP A 127 0.01 1.01 -16.36
C ASP A 127 -1.29 0.60 -15.63
N LEU A 128 -1.62 -0.69 -15.55
CA LEU A 128 -2.88 -1.19 -14.97
C LEU A 128 -3.02 -0.85 -13.49
N ALA A 129 -1.96 -1.08 -12.71
CA ALA A 129 -1.92 -0.86 -11.26
C ALA A 129 -0.87 0.19 -10.84
N ARG A 130 -0.44 1.04 -11.79
CA ARG A 130 0.61 2.06 -11.60
C ARG A 130 0.08 3.34 -10.92
N GLY A 131 -0.25 3.23 -9.63
CA GLY A 131 -0.76 4.31 -8.78
C GLY A 131 -1.91 3.85 -7.89
N PRO A 132 -2.15 4.47 -6.72
CA PRO A 132 -2.93 3.85 -5.63
C PRO A 132 -4.39 3.59 -6.02
N ALA A 133 -5.00 4.55 -6.71
CA ALA A 133 -6.35 4.41 -7.27
C ALA A 133 -6.43 3.37 -8.39
N ARG A 134 -5.36 3.24 -9.19
CA ARG A 134 -5.30 2.29 -10.30
C ARG A 134 -5.14 0.86 -9.77
N LEU A 135 -4.32 0.68 -8.73
CA LEU A 135 -4.16 -0.58 -8.01
C LEU A 135 -5.52 -1.09 -7.49
N CYS A 136 -6.27 -0.24 -6.77
CA CYS A 136 -7.59 -0.63 -6.28
C CYS A 136 -8.56 -0.96 -7.43
N ALA A 137 -8.57 -0.15 -8.50
CA ALA A 137 -9.42 -0.39 -9.65
C ALA A 137 -9.09 -1.70 -10.41
N ALA A 138 -7.80 -2.04 -10.56
CA ALA A 138 -7.38 -3.30 -11.18
C ALA A 138 -7.83 -4.52 -10.35
N LEU A 139 -7.69 -4.42 -9.02
CA LEU A 139 -8.08 -5.46 -8.07
C LEU A 139 -9.60 -5.53 -7.80
N GLY A 140 -10.35 -4.51 -8.20
CA GLY A 140 -11.78 -4.39 -7.85
C GLY A 140 -12.02 -4.11 -6.37
N ILE A 141 -11.07 -3.44 -5.70
CA ILE A 141 -11.20 -3.06 -4.28
C ILE A 141 -12.07 -1.80 -4.17
N ASP A 142 -13.05 -1.87 -3.26
CA ASP A 142 -13.93 -0.78 -2.87
C ASP A 142 -14.12 -0.75 -1.34
N ARG A 143 -15.15 -0.02 -0.87
CA ARG A 143 -15.47 0.11 0.56
C ARG A 143 -15.63 -1.23 1.30
N SER A 144 -16.09 -2.28 0.62
CA SER A 144 -16.34 -3.59 1.24
C SER A 144 -15.08 -4.22 1.83
N ALA A 145 -13.89 -3.79 1.39
CA ALA A 145 -12.62 -4.24 1.94
C ALA A 145 -12.21 -3.53 3.24
N TYR A 146 -12.92 -2.49 3.68
CA TYR A 146 -12.60 -1.78 4.93
C TYR A 146 -12.68 -2.72 6.13
N GLY A 147 -11.59 -2.81 6.90
CA GLY A 147 -11.54 -3.60 8.13
C GLY A 147 -11.33 -5.09 7.94
N LEU A 148 -11.19 -5.57 6.70
CA LEU A 148 -10.85 -6.98 6.47
C LEU A 148 -9.44 -7.28 6.98
N ASP A 149 -9.29 -8.43 7.61
CA ASP A 149 -7.98 -9.03 7.86
C ASP A 149 -7.40 -9.52 6.53
N LEU A 150 -6.28 -8.93 6.10
CA LEU A 150 -5.62 -9.29 4.85
C LEU A 150 -4.79 -10.57 4.97
N LEU A 151 -4.48 -11.02 6.19
CA LEU A 151 -3.69 -12.22 6.42
C LEU A 151 -4.55 -13.49 6.42
N ASP A 152 -5.86 -13.36 6.66
CA ASP A 152 -6.83 -14.46 6.55
C ASP A 152 -7.08 -14.90 5.10
N ASP A 153 -7.83 -15.99 4.88
CA ASP A 153 -8.22 -16.51 3.55
C ASP A 153 -9.48 -15.86 2.95
N GLY A 154 -9.68 -14.57 3.27
CA GLY A 154 -10.83 -13.77 2.83
C GLY A 154 -10.81 -13.33 1.35
N PRO A 155 -11.70 -12.39 0.98
CA PRO A 155 -11.83 -11.91 -0.40
C PRO A 155 -10.69 -10.99 -0.86
N VAL A 156 -9.92 -10.43 0.08
CA VAL A 156 -8.68 -9.69 -0.15
C VAL A 156 -7.59 -10.34 0.67
N ARG A 157 -6.49 -10.77 0.03
CA ARG A 157 -5.42 -11.51 0.70
C ARG A 157 -4.07 -10.91 0.40
N LEU A 158 -3.30 -10.65 1.45
CA LEU A 158 -1.91 -10.27 1.38
C LEU A 158 -1.05 -11.49 1.71
N ARG A 159 -0.12 -11.81 0.81
CA ARG A 159 0.79 -12.95 0.95
C ARG A 159 2.23 -12.49 0.77
N PRO A 160 3.20 -13.17 1.41
CA PRO A 160 4.61 -12.85 1.29
C PRO A 160 5.10 -12.91 -0.17
N PRO A 161 6.23 -12.27 -0.47
CA PRO A 161 6.82 -12.33 -1.80
C PRO A 161 7.26 -13.76 -2.13
N VAL A 162 7.30 -14.10 -3.43
CA VAL A 162 7.92 -15.37 -3.88
C VAL A 162 9.42 -15.40 -3.62
N ALA A 163 10.07 -14.24 -3.73
CA ALA A 163 11.46 -14.05 -3.37
C ALA A 163 11.63 -12.69 -2.68
N PRO A 164 12.43 -12.57 -1.61
CA PRO A 164 12.69 -11.30 -0.95
C PRO A 164 13.21 -10.26 -1.93
N VAL A 165 12.77 -9.01 -1.79
CA VAL A 165 13.37 -7.87 -2.49
C VAL A 165 14.68 -7.52 -1.77
N PRO A 166 15.83 -7.48 -2.46
CA PRO A 166 17.09 -7.08 -1.83
C PRO A 166 17.01 -5.65 -1.31
N GLU A 167 17.51 -5.40 -0.10
CA GLU A 167 17.52 -4.07 0.52
C GLU A 167 18.19 -3.01 -0.35
N ALA A 168 19.28 -3.39 -1.06
CA ALA A 168 20.00 -2.52 -1.99
C ALA A 168 19.18 -2.10 -3.22
N ALA A 169 18.07 -2.79 -3.52
CA ALA A 169 17.15 -2.44 -4.60
C ALA A 169 15.98 -1.56 -4.12
N ILE A 170 15.87 -1.27 -2.82
CA ILE A 170 14.78 -0.46 -2.27
C ILE A 170 15.24 0.99 -2.11
N GLU A 171 14.69 1.85 -2.95
CA GLU A 171 14.88 3.29 -2.86
C GLU A 171 13.86 3.93 -1.90
N ALA A 172 14.20 5.13 -1.42
CA ALA A 172 13.37 5.92 -0.51
C ALA A 172 13.32 7.38 -0.95
N GLY A 173 12.20 8.05 -0.68
CA GLY A 173 12.02 9.44 -1.07
C GLY A 173 10.72 10.05 -0.55
N PRO A 174 10.45 11.31 -0.92
CA PRO A 174 9.28 12.03 -0.43
C PRO A 174 7.98 11.38 -0.92
N ARG A 175 6.96 11.46 -0.07
CA ARG A 175 5.61 10.98 -0.38
C ARG A 175 4.94 11.84 -1.47
N VAL A 176 4.11 11.22 -2.29
CA VAL A 176 3.43 11.85 -3.43
C VAL A 176 2.14 12.50 -2.97
N GLY A 177 1.96 13.79 -3.31
CA GLY A 177 0.68 14.47 -3.12
C GLY A 177 0.32 14.80 -1.66
N VAL A 178 1.26 14.68 -0.71
CA VAL A 178 1.04 15.06 0.70
C VAL A 178 1.19 16.57 0.90
N THR A 179 0.37 17.15 1.78
CA THR A 179 0.38 18.59 2.11
C THR A 179 1.30 18.95 3.27
N GLY A 180 1.79 17.96 4.03
CA GLY A 180 2.67 18.11 5.19
C GLY A 180 3.71 17.01 5.24
N ALA A 181 4.75 17.19 6.06
CA ALA A 181 5.86 16.23 6.23
C ALA A 181 6.44 15.72 4.89
N HIS A 182 6.62 16.65 3.94
CA HIS A 182 6.99 16.35 2.56
C HIS A 182 8.46 15.99 2.39
N ASP A 183 9.33 16.37 3.33
CA ASP A 183 10.76 16.05 3.28
C ASP A 183 11.08 14.69 3.92
N VAL A 184 10.08 14.02 4.52
CA VAL A 184 10.27 12.72 5.16
C VAL A 184 10.30 11.62 4.08
N PRO A 185 11.39 10.83 3.98
CA PRO A 185 11.58 9.84 2.91
C PRO A 185 10.80 8.54 3.18
N TRP A 186 9.48 8.65 3.36
CA TRP A 186 8.59 7.54 3.72
C TRP A 186 7.81 6.96 2.54
N ARG A 187 8.23 7.26 1.32
CA ARG A 187 7.85 6.50 0.13
C ARG A 187 8.97 5.52 -0.20
N PHE A 188 8.62 4.28 -0.48
CA PHE A 188 9.58 3.22 -0.82
C PHE A 188 9.18 2.54 -2.12
N TRP A 189 10.16 2.20 -2.95
CA TRP A 189 9.92 1.51 -4.22
C TRP A 189 11.09 0.63 -4.64
N ILE A 190 10.81 -0.32 -5.54
CA ILE A 190 11.82 -1.17 -6.17
C ILE A 190 12.50 -0.38 -7.30
N SER A 191 13.82 -0.20 -7.21
CA SER A 191 14.63 0.54 -8.19
C SER A 191 14.48 -0.06 -9.59
N GLY A 192 14.27 0.80 -10.58
CA GLY A 192 14.14 0.42 -12.00
C GLY A 192 12.86 -0.33 -12.38
N ASP A 193 11.96 -0.67 -11.44
CA ASP A 193 10.74 -1.40 -11.76
C ASP A 193 9.75 -0.51 -12.55
N PRO A 194 9.31 -0.93 -13.75
CA PRO A 194 8.52 -0.10 -14.66
C PRO A 194 7.10 0.22 -14.13
N THR A 195 6.65 -0.52 -13.11
CA THR A 195 5.32 -0.36 -12.52
C THR A 195 5.29 0.67 -11.39
N VAL A 196 6.45 1.18 -10.95
CA VAL A 196 6.54 2.28 -9.98
C VAL A 196 5.90 3.53 -10.57
N SER A 197 4.99 4.16 -9.81
CA SER A 197 4.24 5.32 -10.28
C SER A 197 5.11 6.56 -10.45
N VAL A 198 4.67 7.45 -11.35
CA VAL A 198 5.36 8.72 -11.62
C VAL A 198 5.28 9.61 -10.37
N TYR A 199 6.44 10.08 -9.90
CA TYR A 199 6.48 11.04 -8.81
C TYR A 199 5.81 12.35 -9.22
N ARG A 200 4.93 12.87 -8.35
CA ARG A 200 4.29 14.17 -8.52
C ARG A 200 4.28 14.92 -7.19
N ARG A 201 4.99 16.04 -7.13
CA ARG A 201 4.96 16.93 -5.97
C ARG A 201 3.55 17.52 -5.84
N HIS A 202 3.07 17.67 -4.60
CA HIS A 202 1.84 18.40 -4.35
C HIS A 202 2.01 19.86 -4.81
N VAL A 203 1.08 20.36 -5.63
CA VAL A 203 1.00 21.77 -6.01
C VAL A 203 -0.22 22.35 -5.30
N PRO A 204 -0.06 23.27 -4.34
CA PRO A 204 -1.19 23.93 -3.69
C PRO A 204 -2.12 24.54 -4.74
N ARG A 205 -3.44 24.31 -4.62
CA ARG A 205 -4.40 25.04 -5.44
C ARG A 205 -4.28 26.52 -5.09
N ALA A 206 -3.91 27.35 -6.08
CA ALA A 206 -4.07 28.79 -5.97
C ALA A 206 -5.56 29.07 -5.68
N ARG A 207 -5.85 29.69 -4.54
CA ARG A 207 -7.20 30.21 -4.27
C ARG A 207 -7.49 31.25 -5.34
N ARG A 208 -8.50 30.99 -6.18
CA ARG A 208 -9.18 32.03 -6.96
C ARG A 208 -10.24 32.67 -6.07
#